data_AF-A0A497MG60-F1
#
_entry.id   AF-A0A497MG60-F1
#
_cell.length_a   1.000
_cell.length_b   1.000
_cell.length_c   1.000
_cell.angle_alpha   90.00
_cell.angle_beta   90.00
_cell.angle_gamma   90.00
#
_symmetry.space_group_name_H-M   'P 1'
#
loop_
_entity.id
_entity.type
_entity.pdbx_description
1 polymer ?
#
loop_
_entity_poly.entity_id
_entity_poly.type
_entity_poly.pdbx_seq_one_letter_code
_entity_poly.pdbx_strand_id
1 'polypeptide(L)'
;MHRPPRGFKRCRLRRSFHRAGGMEATRLDLEIPARYGVNQSVGDTVGPGGVFYGLRNGFALLEIAHNMEEVCPKVWLLNYTNPMAILS
;
A
#
# COMPACT_ATOMS: atom_id res chain seq x y z
N MET A 1 0.06 -22.37 -5.25
CA MET A 1 -0.28 -21.85 -6.59
C MET A 1 -1.63 -21.13 -6.52
N HIS A 2 -1.64 -19.84 -6.21
CA HIS A 2 -2.86 -19.06 -6.18
C HIS A 2 -3.23 -18.70 -7.62
N ARG A 3 -4.37 -19.18 -8.13
CA ARG A 3 -4.81 -18.84 -9.49
C ARG A 3 -5.09 -17.34 -9.57
N PRO A 4 -4.54 -16.61 -10.54
CA PRO A 4 -4.81 -15.19 -10.67
C PRO A 4 -6.31 -14.95 -10.98
N PRO A 5 -6.93 -13.94 -10.37
CA PRO A 5 -8.36 -13.68 -10.53
C PRO A 5 -8.72 -13.36 -11.99
N ARG A 6 -9.88 -13.85 -12.44
CA ARG A 6 -10.30 -13.95 -13.86
C ARG A 6 -10.42 -12.61 -14.62
N GLY A 7 -10.20 -11.46 -13.97
CA GLY A 7 -10.29 -10.11 -14.57
C GLY A 7 -9.00 -9.55 -15.17
N PHE A 8 -7.85 -10.19 -14.98
CA PHE A 8 -6.58 -9.60 -15.38
C PHE A 8 -6.35 -9.58 -16.90
N LYS A 9 -6.76 -10.63 -17.65
CA LYS A 9 -6.30 -10.90 -19.03
C LYS A 9 -6.66 -9.87 -20.12
N ARG A 10 -7.33 -8.77 -19.80
CA ARG A 10 -7.62 -7.65 -20.73
C ARG A 10 -7.39 -6.26 -20.14
N CYS A 11 -6.90 -6.14 -18.91
CA CYS A 11 -6.69 -4.83 -18.30
C CYS A 11 -5.46 -4.14 -18.90
N ARG A 12 -5.67 -3.00 -19.56
CA ARG A 12 -4.58 -2.06 -19.93
C ARG A 12 -4.16 -1.18 -18.76
N LEU A 13 -5.01 -1.07 -17.73
CA LEU A 13 -4.83 -0.20 -16.59
C LEU A 13 -5.35 -0.89 -15.32
N ARG A 14 -4.57 -0.91 -14.25
CA ARG A 14 -4.98 -1.37 -12.92
C ARG A 14 -4.80 -0.26 -11.91
N ARG A 15 -5.87 0.06 -11.18
CA ARG A 15 -5.82 1.02 -10.07
C ARG A 15 -5.51 0.28 -8.77
N SER A 16 -4.63 0.85 -7.95
CA SER A 16 -4.33 0.36 -6.61
C SER A 16 -4.71 1.42 -5.58
N PHE A 17 -5.70 1.10 -4.77
CA PHE A 17 -6.06 1.82 -3.56
C PHE A 17 -6.26 0.77 -2.47
N HIS A 18 -5.27 0.63 -1.60
CA HIS A 18 -5.33 -0.34 -0.52
C HIS A 18 -4.81 0.26 0.79
N ARG A 19 -5.23 -0.33 1.90
CA ARG A 19 -4.79 0.02 3.24
C ARG A 19 -4.49 -1.26 4.00
N ALA A 20 -3.22 -1.67 3.98
CA ALA A 20 -2.77 -2.84 4.70
C ALA A 20 -2.94 -2.63 6.23
N GLY A 21 -3.71 -3.52 6.87
CA GLY A 21 -4.00 -3.48 8.31
C GLY A 21 -5.21 -2.62 8.72
N GLY A 22 -5.89 -1.96 7.77
CA GLY A 22 -7.13 -1.23 8.03
C GLY A 22 -7.00 -0.10 9.07
N MET A 23 -8.12 0.23 9.73
CA MET A 23 -8.18 1.30 10.73
C MET A 23 -7.43 0.95 12.02
N GLU A 24 -7.35 -0.32 12.39
CA GLU A 24 -6.69 -0.73 13.62
C GLU A 24 -5.18 -0.54 13.57
N ALA A 25 -4.55 -0.87 12.44
CA ALA A 25 -3.13 -0.55 12.23
C ALA A 25 -2.91 0.97 12.20
N THR A 26 -3.83 1.72 11.57
CA THR A 26 -3.77 3.20 11.53
C THR A 26 -3.81 3.80 12.93
N ARG A 27 -4.63 3.23 13.83
CA ARG A 27 -4.71 3.66 15.22
C ARG A 27 -3.36 3.50 15.93
N LEU A 28 -2.69 2.38 15.72
CA LEU A 28 -1.35 2.12 16.29
C LEU A 28 -0.29 3.07 15.73
N ASP A 29 -0.35 3.39 14.44
CA ASP A 29 0.57 4.34 13.78
C ASP A 29 0.51 5.75 14.40
N LEU A 30 -0.63 6.11 15.01
CA LEU A 30 -0.86 7.38 15.70
C LEU A 30 -0.56 7.29 17.18
N GLU A 31 -1.09 6.27 17.86
CA GLU A 31 -0.97 6.14 19.31
C GLU A 31 0.44 5.81 19.78
N ILE A 32 1.17 4.96 19.06
CA ILE A 32 2.52 4.57 19.48
C ILE A 32 3.44 5.79 19.48
N PRO A 33 3.57 6.58 18.39
CA PRO A 33 4.42 7.77 18.40
C PRO A 33 3.95 8.85 19.39
N ALA A 34 2.64 8.96 19.61
CA ALA A 34 2.09 9.89 20.60
C ALA A 34 2.58 9.59 22.03
N ARG A 35 2.77 8.31 22.40
CA ARG A 35 3.36 7.92 23.70
C ARG A 35 4.82 8.37 23.86
N TYR A 36 5.51 8.65 22.76
CA TYR A 36 6.88 9.17 22.75
C TYR A 36 6.94 10.68 22.47
N GLY A 37 5.82 11.39 22.57
CA GLY A 37 5.75 12.85 22.37
C GLY A 37 5.67 13.29 20.90
N VAL A 38 5.50 12.37 19.96
CA VAL A 38 5.36 12.67 18.53
C VAL A 38 3.90 12.56 18.12
N ASN A 39 3.20 13.70 18.13
CA ASN A 39 1.80 13.74 17.73
C ASN A 39 1.67 13.94 16.22
N GLN A 40 0.83 13.13 15.57
CA GLN A 40 0.63 13.14 14.11
C GLN A 40 -0.85 13.33 13.80
N SER A 41 -1.19 14.22 12.86
CA SER A 41 -2.59 14.48 12.51
C SER A 41 -3.20 13.34 11.67
N VAL A 42 -2.45 12.82 10.70
CA VAL A 42 -2.90 11.74 9.79
C VAL A 42 -1.98 10.54 9.84
N GLY A 43 -0.66 10.77 9.79
CA GLY A 43 0.35 9.72 9.96
C GLY A 43 0.36 8.64 8.87
N ASP A 44 -0.19 8.88 7.68
CA ASP A 44 -0.25 7.90 6.59
C ASP A 44 0.79 8.13 5.48
N THR A 45 1.53 9.25 5.56
CA THR A 45 2.45 9.68 4.49
C THR A 45 3.85 9.98 4.99
N VAL A 46 3.97 10.70 6.11
CA VAL A 46 5.26 11.10 6.72
C VAL A 46 5.25 10.84 8.21
N GLY A 47 6.41 11.02 8.84
CA GLY A 47 6.59 10.75 10.27
C GLY A 47 6.67 9.26 10.57
N PRO A 48 6.76 8.87 11.86
CA PRO A 48 6.84 7.47 12.25
C PRO A 48 5.65 6.65 11.75
N GLY A 49 4.44 7.21 11.81
CA GLY A 49 3.24 6.55 11.28
C GLY A 49 3.34 6.31 9.78
N GLY A 50 3.81 7.30 9.01
CA GLY A 50 3.98 7.17 7.56
C GLY A 50 5.00 6.11 7.19
N VAL A 51 6.07 5.95 7.97
CA VAL A 51 7.06 4.88 7.78
C VAL A 51 6.43 3.50 8.01
N PHE A 52 5.72 3.29 9.12
CA PHE A 52 5.05 2.01 9.39
C PHE A 52 3.94 1.72 8.36
N TYR A 53 3.19 2.74 7.96
CA TYR A 53 2.19 2.65 6.89
C TYR A 53 2.84 2.27 5.55
N GLY A 54 3.96 2.89 5.21
CA GLY A 54 4.74 2.58 4.01
C GLY A 54 5.26 1.15 3.99
N LEU A 55 5.86 0.68 5.08
CA LEU A 55 6.36 -0.69 5.18
C LEU A 55 5.25 -1.72 4.93
N ARG A 56 4.06 -1.54 5.51
CA ARG A 56 2.95 -2.49 5.33
C ARG A 56 2.36 -2.46 3.92
N ASN A 57 2.15 -1.27 3.35
CA ASN A 57 1.58 -1.16 2.00
C ASN A 57 2.60 -1.51 0.91
N GLY A 58 3.90 -1.29 1.15
CA GLY A 58 4.98 -1.62 0.22
C GLY A 58 5.01 -3.11 -0.14
N PHE A 59 4.93 -4.00 0.87
CA PHE A 59 4.89 -5.44 0.60
C PHE A 59 3.65 -5.86 -0.19
N ALA A 60 2.47 -5.32 0.15
CA ALA A 60 1.25 -5.59 -0.60
C ALA A 60 1.33 -5.09 -2.05
N LEU A 61 1.97 -3.94 -2.28
CA LEU A 61 2.19 -3.40 -3.62
C LEU A 61 3.16 -4.26 -4.44
N LEU A 62 4.21 -4.79 -3.82
CA LEU A 62 5.16 -5.71 -4.46
C LEU A 62 4.47 -7.02 -4.88
N GLU A 63 3.62 -7.60 -4.02
CA GLU A 63 2.82 -8.77 -4.40
C GLU A 63 1.90 -8.45 -5.59
N ILE A 64 1.29 -7.27 -5.61
CA ILE A 64 0.47 -6.80 -6.73
C ILE A 64 1.32 -6.70 -8.00
N ALA A 65 2.54 -6.15 -7.93
CA ALA A 65 3.44 -5.99 -9.06
C ALA A 65 3.87 -7.34 -9.64
N HIS A 66 4.33 -8.28 -8.82
CA HIS A 66 4.72 -9.62 -9.27
C HIS A 66 3.55 -10.38 -9.93
N ASN A 67 2.35 -10.29 -9.36
CA ASN A 67 1.17 -10.88 -10.00
C ASN A 67 0.84 -10.19 -11.35
N MET A 68 1.12 -8.90 -11.50
CA MET A 68 0.92 -8.20 -12.77
C MET A 68 1.94 -8.64 -13.82
N GLU A 69 3.20 -8.83 -13.44
CA GLU A 69 4.28 -9.32 -14.31
C GLU A 69 3.94 -10.72 -14.88
N GLU A 70 3.45 -11.63 -14.05
CA GLU A 70 3.10 -12.99 -14.47
C GLU A 70 1.87 -13.03 -15.40
N VAL A 71 0.86 -12.22 -15.10
CA VAL A 71 -0.46 -12.37 -15.74
C VAL A 71 -0.63 -11.44 -16.93
N CYS A 72 -0.14 -10.21 -16.84
CA CYS A 72 -0.37 -9.13 -17.80
C CYS A 72 0.83 -8.16 -17.84
N PRO A 73 2.00 -8.56 -18.35
CA PRO A 73 3.23 -7.74 -18.27
C PRO A 73 3.16 -6.37 -18.98
N LYS A 74 2.11 -6.10 -19.75
CA LYS A 74 1.87 -4.82 -20.45
C LYS A 74 0.85 -3.90 -19.76
N VAL A 75 0.36 -4.26 -18.55
CA VAL A 75 -0.62 -3.43 -17.83
C VAL A 75 0.06 -2.26 -17.11
N TRP A 76 -0.56 -1.08 -17.17
CA TRP A 76 -0.11 0.07 -16.37
C TRP A 76 -0.67 0.00 -14.95
N LEU A 77 0.18 0.21 -13.94
CA LEU A 77 -0.23 0.39 -12.55
C LEU A 77 -0.45 1.88 -12.26
N LEU A 78 -1.66 2.24 -11.84
CA LEU A 78 -1.96 3.53 -11.23
C LEU A 78 -2.06 3.36 -9.71
N ASN A 79 -0.99 3.71 -9.01
CA ASN A 79 -0.96 3.67 -7.56
C ASN A 79 -1.48 4.99 -6.96
N TYR A 80 -2.56 4.90 -6.18
CA TYR A 80 -3.10 5.99 -5.37
C TYR A 80 -3.01 5.68 -3.86
N THR A 81 -2.19 4.69 -3.49
CA THR A 81 -1.98 4.30 -2.10
C THR A 81 -0.87 5.15 -1.51
N ASN A 82 -1.13 5.74 -0.34
CA ASN A 82 -0.10 6.41 0.45
C ASN A 82 0.83 5.38 1.12
N PRO A 83 2.07 5.74 1.48
CA PRO A 83 2.75 7.00 1.20
C PRO A 83 3.23 7.04 -0.25
N MET A 84 2.74 7.98 -1.07
CA MET A 84 3.07 7.96 -2.50
C MET A 84 4.57 8.07 -2.78
N ALA A 85 5.31 8.86 -1.98
CA ALA A 85 6.75 9.02 -2.15
C ALA A 85 7.56 7.76 -1.77
N ILE A 86 7.02 6.91 -0.89
CA ILE A 86 7.67 5.64 -0.50
C ILE A 86 7.29 4.52 -1.48
N LEU A 87 6.12 4.63 -2.12
CA LEU A 87 5.51 3.60 -2.96
C LEU A 87 5.59 3.89 -4.47
N SER A 88 6.35 4.90 -4.89
CA SER A 88 6.58 5.27 -6.29
C SER A 88 7.71 4.48 -6.92
#